data_AF-A0A2R7P767-F1
#
_entry.id   AF-A0A2R7P767-F1
#
_cell.length_a   1.000
_cell.length_b   1.000
_cell.length_c   1.000
_cell.angle_alpha   90.00
_cell.angle_beta   90.00
_cell.angle_gamma   90.00
#
_symmetry.space_group_name_H-M   'P 1'
#
loop_
_entity.id
_entity.type
_entity.pdbx_description
1 polymer ?
#
loop_
_entity_poly.entity_id
_entity_poly.type
_entity_poly.pdbx_seq_one_letter_code
_entity_poly.pdbx_strand_id
1 'polypeptide(L)'
;EAPDAIQPFPKVIVSASGMATGGRVLHHIAAFGPVHRNTILFSGFQAAGTRGRTLLQGAREVKIHGQWVSVRAEVAELPMLSAHADSNELLRWLGGFRRAPRRIFIVHGVPDAADALRVRIKRGVGWDAVVSRQDQVFSL
;
A
#
# COMPACT_ATOMS: atom_id res chain seq x y z
N GLU A 1 -20.40 -8.42 -33.81
CA GLU A 1 -20.88 -7.45 -32.80
C GLU A 1 -19.73 -6.52 -32.44
N ALA A 2 -19.97 -5.21 -32.39
CA ALA A 2 -18.93 -4.25 -32.02
C ALA A 2 -18.57 -4.44 -30.52
N PRO A 3 -17.29 -4.34 -30.14
CA PRO A 3 -16.90 -4.45 -28.73
C PRO A 3 -17.60 -3.35 -27.93
N ASP A 4 -18.16 -3.72 -26.77
CA ASP A 4 -18.85 -2.86 -25.81
C ASP A 4 -18.30 -1.43 -25.82
N ALA A 5 -19.07 -0.53 -26.43
CA ALA A 5 -18.74 0.88 -26.44
C ALA A 5 -18.65 1.34 -24.97
N ILE A 6 -17.46 1.81 -24.58
CA ILE A 6 -17.24 2.41 -23.27
C ILE A 6 -18.33 3.47 -23.05
N GLN A 7 -19.23 3.20 -22.10
CA GLN A 7 -20.34 4.06 -21.72
C GLN A 7 -19.87 5.53 -21.62
N PRO A 8 -20.40 6.46 -22.44
CA PRO A 8 -19.77 7.74 -22.76
C PRO A 8 -19.74 8.75 -21.60
N PHE A 9 -20.47 8.48 -20.52
CA PHE A 9 -20.54 9.37 -19.37
C PHE A 9 -19.43 9.11 -18.34
N PRO A 10 -18.84 10.17 -17.76
CA PRO A 10 -17.92 10.06 -16.63
C PRO A 10 -18.55 9.28 -15.48
N LYS A 11 -17.77 8.42 -14.84
CA LYS A 11 -18.20 7.58 -13.72
C LYS A 11 -17.05 7.30 -12.78
N VAL A 12 -17.37 6.97 -11.53
CA VAL A 12 -16.41 6.49 -10.54
C VAL A 12 -16.60 5.00 -10.35
N ILE A 13 -15.52 4.23 -10.43
CA ILE A 13 -15.52 2.78 -10.23
C ILE A 13 -14.68 2.48 -8.98
N VAL A 14 -15.30 1.86 -7.98
CA VAL A 14 -14.61 1.34 -6.80
C VAL A 14 -14.52 -0.18 -6.94
N SER A 15 -13.30 -0.72 -6.95
CA SER A 15 -13.08 -2.16 -7.14
C SER A 15 -11.95 -2.70 -6.28
N ALA A 16 -12.12 -3.94 -5.84
CA ALA A 16 -11.06 -4.76 -5.27
C ALA A 16 -10.26 -5.50 -6.38
N SER A 17 -9.02 -5.94 -6.13
CA SER A 17 -8.24 -5.78 -4.90
C SER A 17 -7.50 -4.43 -4.83
N GLY A 18 -7.35 -3.88 -3.62
CA GLY A 18 -6.77 -2.54 -3.39
C GLY A 18 -5.31 -2.35 -3.81
N MET A 19 -4.60 -3.44 -4.14
CA MET A 19 -3.23 -3.39 -4.65
C MET A 19 -3.08 -3.84 -6.12
N ALA A 20 -4.20 -3.99 -6.84
CA ALA A 20 -4.23 -4.49 -8.22
C ALA A 20 -3.48 -5.83 -8.40
N THR A 21 -3.59 -6.72 -7.41
CA THR A 21 -2.99 -8.06 -7.45
C THR A 21 -3.88 -9.06 -8.21
N GLY A 22 -5.20 -8.87 -8.16
CA GLY A 22 -6.20 -9.75 -8.76
C GLY A 22 -7.61 -9.16 -8.73
N GLY A 23 -8.57 -9.90 -9.28
CA GLY A 23 -9.99 -9.51 -9.28
C GLY A 23 -10.36 -8.50 -10.36
N ARG A 24 -11.57 -7.93 -10.23
CA ARG A 24 -12.20 -7.07 -11.26
C ARG A 24 -11.43 -5.78 -11.55
N VAL A 25 -10.62 -5.29 -10.61
CA VAL A 25 -9.77 -4.12 -10.82
C VAL A 25 -8.83 -4.29 -12.02
N LEU A 26 -8.38 -5.53 -12.29
CA LEU A 26 -7.52 -5.81 -13.44
C LEU A 26 -8.24 -5.60 -14.76
N HIS A 27 -9.50 -6.02 -14.85
CA HIS A 27 -10.34 -5.78 -16.04
C HIS A 27 -10.61 -4.29 -16.24
N HIS A 28 -10.85 -3.55 -15.15
CA HIS A 28 -11.04 -2.09 -15.23
C HIS A 28 -9.76 -1.37 -15.66
N ILE A 29 -8.59 -1.75 -15.13
CA ILE A 29 -7.31 -1.18 -15.57
C ILE A 29 -7.05 -1.53 -17.04
N ALA A 30 -7.33 -2.76 -17.48
CA ALA A 30 -7.19 -3.15 -18.88
C ALA A 30 -8.11 -2.35 -19.82
N ALA A 31 -9.35 -2.10 -19.42
CA ALA A 31 -10.32 -1.36 -20.22
C ALA A 31 -10.09 0.16 -20.23
N PHE A 32 -9.70 0.75 -19.09
CA PHE A 32 -9.67 2.20 -18.90
C PHE A 32 -8.27 2.80 -18.82
N GLY A 33 -7.26 2.01 -18.44
CA GLY A 33 -5.87 2.44 -18.29
C GLY A 33 -5.24 2.99 -19.58
N PRO A 34 -5.55 2.46 -20.78
CA PRO A 34 -5.03 3.02 -22.03
C PRO A 34 -5.57 4.41 -22.40
N VAL A 35 -6.50 5.01 -21.66
CA VAL A 35 -7.10 6.31 -22.01
C VAL A 35 -6.58 7.40 -21.07
N HIS A 36 -5.87 8.39 -21.62
CA HIS A 36 -5.22 9.46 -20.84
C HIS A 36 -6.17 10.39 -20.08
N ARG A 37 -7.46 10.41 -20.43
CA ARG A 37 -8.49 11.20 -19.73
C ARG A 37 -8.99 10.54 -18.45
N ASN A 38 -8.56 9.31 -18.17
CA ASN A 38 -8.95 8.57 -16.97
C ASN A 38 -7.87 8.70 -15.89
N THR A 39 -8.27 8.43 -14.65
CA THR A 39 -7.37 8.36 -13.49
C THR A 39 -7.53 7.00 -12.81
N ILE A 40 -6.41 6.36 -12.49
CA ILE A 40 -6.31 5.20 -11.60
C ILE A 40 -5.85 5.72 -10.25
N LEU A 41 -6.74 5.68 -9.26
CA LEU A 41 -6.51 6.24 -7.94
C LEU A 41 -6.31 5.11 -6.91
N PHE A 42 -5.15 5.06 -6.27
CA PHE A 42 -4.88 4.13 -5.16
C PHE A 42 -5.13 4.81 -3.82
N SER A 43 -6.00 4.23 -2.98
CA SER A 43 -6.42 4.82 -1.70
C SER A 43 -5.73 4.22 -0.47
N GLY A 44 -4.55 3.61 -0.64
CA GLY A 44 -3.86 2.96 0.48
C GLY A 44 -2.53 2.33 0.06
N PHE A 45 -1.84 1.76 1.05
CA PHE A 45 -0.49 1.23 0.88
C PHE A 45 -0.38 0.18 -0.23
N GLN A 46 0.63 0.36 -1.08
CA GLN A 46 0.94 -0.57 -2.16
C GLN A 46 2.22 -1.36 -1.83
N ALA A 47 2.09 -2.67 -1.58
CA ALA A 47 3.27 -3.49 -1.26
C ALA A 47 4.21 -3.65 -2.46
N ALA A 48 5.51 -3.83 -2.18
CA ALA A 48 6.49 -4.17 -3.22
C ALA A 48 6.07 -5.44 -3.98
N GLY A 49 6.31 -5.46 -5.29
CA GLY A 49 5.89 -6.56 -6.17
C GLY A 49 4.42 -6.54 -6.61
N THR A 50 3.62 -5.58 -6.14
CA THR A 50 2.24 -5.40 -6.63
C THR A 50 2.18 -4.48 -7.84
N ARG A 51 1.17 -4.66 -8.70
CA ARG A 51 0.97 -3.77 -9.86
C ARG A 51 0.70 -2.33 -9.42
N GLY A 52 -0.03 -2.13 -8.32
CA GLY A 52 -0.27 -0.78 -7.82
C GLY A 52 1.03 -0.07 -7.41
N ARG A 53 1.97 -0.77 -6.76
CA ARG A 53 3.30 -0.21 -6.48
C ARG A 53 4.06 0.11 -7.77
N THR A 54 4.06 -0.80 -8.75
CA THR A 54 4.70 -0.59 -10.04
C THR A 54 4.15 0.64 -10.79
N LEU A 55 2.82 0.81 -10.79
CA LEU A 55 2.18 1.96 -11.43
C LEU A 55 2.49 3.28 -10.72
N LEU A 56 2.46 3.31 -9.38
CA LEU A 56 2.84 4.48 -8.60
C LEU A 56 4.31 4.89 -8.78
N GLN A 57 5.19 3.92 -9.07
CA GLN A 57 6.59 4.18 -9.42
C GLN A 57 6.78 4.71 -10.85
N GLY A 58 5.69 4.96 -11.58
CA GLY A 58 5.72 5.60 -12.89
C GLY A 58 5.76 4.63 -14.08
N ALA A 59 5.63 3.32 -13.84
CA ALA A 59 5.52 2.37 -14.93
C ALA A 59 4.32 2.73 -15.83
N ARG A 60 4.55 2.73 -17.14
CA ARG A 60 3.52 3.02 -18.15
C ARG A 60 2.94 1.76 -18.77
N GLU A 61 3.39 0.58 -18.36
CA GLU A 61 2.84 -0.70 -18.80
C GLU A 61 2.82 -1.70 -17.64
N VAL A 62 1.79 -2.54 -17.57
CA VAL A 62 1.68 -3.63 -16.59
C VAL A 62 1.12 -4.89 -17.22
N LYS A 63 1.59 -6.05 -16.76
CA LYS A 63 1.11 -7.35 -17.26
C LYS A 63 -0.19 -7.76 -16.57
N ILE A 64 -1.27 -7.87 -17.33
CA ILE A 64 -2.62 -8.24 -16.88
C ILE A 64 -3.12 -9.39 -17.74
N HIS A 65 -3.57 -10.49 -17.13
CA HIS A 65 -4.05 -11.70 -17.83
C HIS A 65 -3.11 -12.21 -18.94
N GLY A 66 -1.80 -12.16 -18.69
CA GLY A 66 -0.79 -12.61 -19.65
C GLY A 66 -0.39 -11.57 -20.70
N GLN A 67 -1.12 -10.46 -20.83
CA GLN A 67 -0.89 -9.41 -21.84
C GLN A 67 -0.32 -8.14 -21.19
N TRP A 68 0.50 -7.40 -21.95
CA TRP A 68 0.95 -6.08 -21.54
C TRP A 68 -0.14 -5.05 -21.85
N VAL A 69 -0.50 -4.27 -20.83
CA VAL A 69 -1.48 -3.18 -20.95
C VAL A 69 -0.74 -1.86 -20.78
N SER A 70 -0.80 -1.00 -21.79
CA SER A 70 -0.27 0.36 -21.68
C SER A 70 -1.21 1.23 -20.85
N VAL A 71 -0.64 1.90 -19.85
CA VAL A 71 -1.33 2.80 -18.92
C VAL A 71 -0.95 4.24 -19.27
N ARG A 72 -1.86 4.90 -19.99
CA ARG A 72 -1.80 6.33 -20.31
C ARG A 72 -2.64 7.18 -19.35
N ALA A 73 -3.57 6.55 -18.62
CA ALA A 73 -4.32 7.17 -17.54
C ALA A 73 -3.37 7.77 -16.51
N GLU A 74 -3.83 8.85 -15.87
CA GLU A 74 -3.15 9.40 -14.71
C GLU A 74 -3.13 8.35 -13.59
N VAL A 75 -2.01 8.23 -12.88
CA VAL A 75 -1.90 7.36 -11.71
C VAL A 75 -1.65 8.25 -10.50
N ALA A 76 -2.54 8.18 -9.52
CA ALA A 76 -2.51 9.00 -8.32
C ALA A 76 -2.69 8.16 -7.04
N GLU A 77 -2.26 8.71 -5.90
CA GLU A 77 -2.39 8.09 -4.58
C GLU A 77 -3.06 9.05 -3.58
N LEU A 78 -3.97 8.52 -2.76
CA LEU A 78 -4.50 9.18 -1.57
C LEU A 78 -3.96 8.49 -0.32
N PRO A 79 -2.80 8.94 0.22
CA PRO A 79 -2.15 8.27 1.35
C PRO A 79 -2.95 8.38 2.66
N MET A 80 -3.83 9.38 2.78
CA MET A 80 -4.60 9.69 4.00
C MET A 80 -5.76 8.73 4.28
N LEU A 81 -6.05 7.78 3.39
CA LEU A 81 -7.14 6.81 3.57
C LEU A 81 -6.68 5.44 4.09
N SER A 82 -5.41 5.32 4.48
CA SER A 82 -4.94 4.11 5.18
C SER A 82 -5.54 4.05 6.59
N ALA A 83 -6.14 2.92 6.96
CA ALA A 83 -6.63 2.67 8.32
C ALA A 83 -5.50 2.32 9.31
N HIS A 84 -4.23 2.42 8.91
CA HIS A 84 -3.07 2.12 9.75
C HIS A 84 -2.54 3.38 10.41
N ALA A 85 -2.24 3.28 11.70
CA ALA A 85 -1.61 4.34 12.45
C ALA A 85 -0.24 4.72 11.86
N ASP A 86 0.02 6.03 11.76
CA ASP A 86 1.34 6.51 11.39
C ASP A 86 2.33 6.37 12.56
N SER A 87 3.60 6.64 12.28
CA SER A 87 4.67 6.58 13.28
C SER A 87 4.48 7.53 14.48
N ASN A 88 3.83 8.69 14.30
CA ASN A 88 3.54 9.63 15.39
C ASN A 88 2.40 9.11 16.26
N GLU A 89 1.37 8.55 15.64
CA GLU A 89 0.24 7.91 16.32
C GLU A 89 0.69 6.69 17.13
N LEU A 90 1.58 5.86 16.59
CA LEU A 90 2.18 4.74 17.33
C LEU A 90 2.98 5.21 18.55
N LEU A 91 3.80 6.27 18.41
CA LEU A 91 4.54 6.82 19.55
C LEU A 91 3.60 7.44 20.61
N ARG A 92 2.55 8.13 20.16
CA ARG A 92 1.52 8.69 21.05
C ARG A 92 0.82 7.58 21.83
N TRP A 93 0.47 6.49 21.16
CA TRP A 93 -0.13 5.31 21.77
C TRP A 93 0.82 4.67 22.80
N LEU A 94 2.10 4.47 22.46
CA LEU A 94 3.11 3.97 23.40
C LEU A 94 3.30 4.90 24.61
N GLY A 95 3.26 6.21 24.42
CA GLY A 95 3.34 7.20 25.50
C GLY A 95 2.19 7.14 26.51
N GLY A 96 1.08 6.48 26.18
CA GLY A 96 -0.07 6.31 27.07
C GLY A 96 0.08 5.23 28.16
N PHE A 97 1.10 4.36 28.08
CA PHE A 97 1.29 3.31 29.07
C PHE A 97 1.99 3.82 30.34
N ARG A 98 1.47 3.42 31.52
CA ARG A 98 2.04 3.82 32.83
C ARG A 98 3.34 3.11 33.20
N ARG A 99 3.60 1.94 32.60
CA ARG A 99 4.79 1.12 32.84
C ARG A 99 5.33 0.66 31.50
N ALA A 100 6.65 0.72 31.35
CA ALA A 100 7.30 0.23 30.15
C ALA A 100 7.05 -1.28 29.99
N PRO A 101 6.74 -1.76 28.77
CA PRO A 101 6.70 -3.19 28.49
C PRO A 101 8.09 -3.81 28.68
N ARG A 102 8.15 -5.08 29.10
CA ARG A 102 9.43 -5.80 29.25
C ARG A 102 10.20 -5.90 27.93
N ARG A 103 9.49 -5.96 26.81
CA ARG A 103 10.05 -6.03 25.45
C ARG A 103 9.01 -5.55 24.43
N ILE A 104 9.47 -4.92 23.35
CA ILE A 104 8.64 -4.50 22.22
C ILE A 104 9.12 -5.21 20.96
N PHE A 105 8.17 -5.77 20.21
CA PHE A 105 8.43 -6.41 18.93
C PHE A 105 7.72 -5.66 17.82
N ILE A 106 8.47 -5.24 16.82
CA ILE A 106 7.96 -4.64 15.59
C ILE A 106 7.83 -5.76 14.56
N VAL A 107 6.62 -5.89 14.03
CA VAL A 107 6.21 -6.90 13.03
C VAL A 107 5.39 -6.21 11.94
N HIS A 108 5.08 -6.93 10.86
CA HIS A 108 4.22 -6.45 9.76
C HIS A 108 4.62 -5.06 9.21
N GLY A 109 5.91 -4.87 8.93
CA GLY A 109 6.44 -3.64 8.33
C GLY A 109 7.47 -3.93 7.25
N VAL A 110 7.66 -2.96 6.36
CA VAL A 110 8.81 -2.97 5.42
C VAL A 110 10.10 -2.80 6.24
N PRO A 111 11.21 -3.51 5.94
CA PRO A 111 12.41 -3.53 6.78
C PRO A 111 12.90 -2.13 7.22
N ASP A 112 13.04 -1.21 6.27
CA ASP A 112 13.54 0.15 6.56
C ASP A 112 12.57 0.95 7.43
N ALA A 113 11.27 0.84 7.17
CA ALA A 113 10.25 1.52 7.96
C ALA A 113 10.16 0.94 9.39
N ALA A 114 10.32 -0.37 9.52
CA ALA A 114 10.33 -1.05 10.81
C ALA A 114 11.56 -0.67 11.66
N ASP A 115 12.76 -0.60 11.04
CA ASP A 115 13.96 -0.14 11.74
C ASP A 115 13.90 1.35 12.10
N ALA A 116 13.37 2.18 11.20
CA ALA A 116 13.11 3.58 11.50
C ALA A 116 12.15 3.74 12.70
N LEU A 117 11.08 2.94 12.78
CA LEU A 117 10.19 2.92 13.93
C LEU A 117 10.91 2.46 15.20
N ARG A 118 11.77 1.44 15.15
CA ARG A 118 12.60 0.99 16.28
C ARG A 118 13.43 2.13 16.87
N VAL A 119 14.14 2.86 16.00
CA VAL A 119 14.96 4.01 16.41
C VAL A 119 14.08 5.11 17.00
N ARG A 120 12.92 5.36 16.41
CA ARG A 120 11.97 6.37 16.91
C ARG A 120 11.36 6.00 18.26
N ILE A 121 11.06 4.73 18.53
CA ILE A 121 10.60 4.28 19.86
C ILE A 121 11.68 4.55 20.91
N LYS A 122 12.94 4.21 20.60
CA LYS A 122 14.05 4.48 21.53
C LYS A 122 14.23 5.97 21.81
N ARG A 123 14.16 6.82 20.78
CA ARG A 123 14.30 8.28 20.93
C ARG A 123 13.09 8.94 21.59
N GLY A 124 11.88 8.44 21.31
CA GLY A 124 10.63 9.06 21.73
C GLY A 124 10.19 8.69 23.15
N VAL A 125 10.21 7.41 23.49
CA VAL A 125 9.75 6.90 24.81
C VAL A 125 10.86 6.21 25.62
N GLY A 126 12.09 6.15 25.10
CA GLY A 126 13.24 5.56 25.80
C GLY A 126 13.31 4.04 25.79
N TRP A 127 12.30 3.37 25.23
CA TRP A 127 12.16 1.91 25.30
C TRP A 127 12.92 1.20 24.18
N ASP A 128 13.41 0.00 24.49
CA ASP A 128 14.04 -0.86 23.51
C ASP A 128 13.00 -1.67 22.74
N ALA A 129 13.16 -1.72 21.43
CA ALA A 129 12.33 -2.48 20.51
C ALA A 129 13.19 -3.33 19.59
N VAL A 130 12.64 -4.45 19.15
CA VAL A 130 13.29 -5.38 18.22
C VAL A 130 12.44 -5.49 16.96
N VAL A 131 13.05 -5.34 15.79
CA VAL A 131 12.42 -5.69 14.51
C VAL A 131 12.53 -7.19 14.35
N SER A 132 11.40 -7.88 14.40
CA SER A 132 11.38 -9.35 14.35
C SER A 132 11.60 -9.82 12.93
N ARG A 133 12.43 -10.85 12.77
CA ARG A 133 12.62 -11.54 11.48
C ARG A 133 11.73 -12.77 11.41
N GLN A 134 11.41 -13.18 10.18
CA GLN A 134 10.72 -14.44 9.94
C GLN A 134 11.52 -15.59 10.59
N ASP A 135 10.80 -16.52 11.23
CA ASP A 135 11.34 -17.69 11.93
C ASP A 135 12.29 -17.39 13.11
N GLN A 136 12.33 -16.14 13.58
CA GLN A 136 13.11 -15.76 14.76
C GLN A 136 12.39 -16.17 16.06
N VAL A 137 13.09 -16.90 16.93
CA VAL A 137 12.56 -17.38 18.22
C VAL A 137 13.08 -16.48 19.35
N PHE A 138 12.22 -16.19 20.33
CA PHE A 138 12.56 -15.41 21.52
C PHE A 138 12.13 -16.15 22.79
N SER A 139 13.02 -16.16 23.80
CA SER A 139 12.66 -16.49 25.18
C SER A 139 12.25 -15.22 25.93
N LEU A 140 11.16 -15.29 26.71
CA LEU A 140 10.51 -14.16 27.40
C LEU A 140 10.61 -14.26 28.92
#